data_AF-A0A1C6PHY7-F1
#
_entry.id   AF-A0A1C6PHY7-F1
#
_cell.length_a   1.000
_cell.length_b   1.000
_cell.length_c   1.000
_cell.angle_alpha   90.00
_cell.angle_beta   90.00
_cell.angle_gamma   90.00
#
_symmetry.space_group_name_H-M   'P 1'
#
loop_
_entity.id
_entity.type
_entity.pdbx_description
1 polymer ?
#
loop_
_entity_poly.entity_id
_entity_poly.type
_entity_poly.pdbx_seq_one_letter_code
_entity_poly.pdbx_strand_id
1 'polypeptide(L)'
;MTSPHPAAEPAAQAHPEPAGPPWLTREPAQSDRSVLWRTSMITIRSTDQPRAVRWYRNVLGFKLEFDVPIRVPNRPFRMAVLVGPDNRRVEITGRGVPKGEPADVWDTPVSVTYQVDDLAAAKAHLEAMGVPYFTPEFKGQYGQLLTLLDPDHNIIKIQAPNDRCVREQSLETPDIPRYLDEPRYVADPEPADG
;
A
#
# COMPACT_ATOMS: atom_id res chain seq x y z
N MET A 1 46.35 -64.82 -6.22
CA MET A 1 46.43 -63.89 -7.37
C MET A 1 45.33 -62.85 -7.20
N THR A 2 45.72 -61.59 -7.29
CA THR A 2 45.07 -60.35 -6.85
C THR A 2 43.77 -60.01 -7.58
N SER A 3 42.71 -59.68 -6.82
CA SER A 3 41.53 -58.97 -7.35
C SER A 3 41.88 -57.51 -7.64
N PRO A 4 41.46 -56.94 -8.78
CA PRO A 4 41.71 -55.54 -9.07
C PRO A 4 40.77 -54.64 -8.26
N HIS A 5 41.34 -53.58 -7.69
CA HIS A 5 40.65 -52.51 -6.99
C HIS A 5 39.90 -51.64 -8.03
N PRO A 6 38.64 -51.24 -7.82
CA PRO A 6 37.98 -50.33 -8.75
C PRO A 6 38.63 -48.94 -8.66
N ALA A 7 38.91 -48.36 -9.83
CA ALA A 7 39.41 -47.00 -9.94
C ALA A 7 38.36 -46.02 -9.41
N ALA A 8 38.77 -45.10 -8.55
CA ALA A 8 37.92 -44.02 -8.06
C ALA A 8 37.51 -43.11 -9.23
N GLU A 9 36.21 -42.89 -9.39
CA GLU A 9 35.67 -41.88 -10.30
C GLU A 9 36.21 -40.49 -9.91
N PRO A 10 36.61 -39.65 -10.88
CA PRO A 10 36.99 -38.28 -10.58
C PRO A 10 35.78 -37.51 -10.05
N ALA A 11 35.92 -36.92 -8.87
CA ALA A 11 34.93 -36.03 -8.28
C ALA A 11 34.59 -34.93 -9.28
N ALA A 12 33.32 -34.86 -9.69
CA ALA A 12 32.80 -33.79 -10.52
C ALA A 12 33.13 -32.45 -9.84
N GLN A 13 33.91 -31.62 -10.53
CA GLN A 13 34.22 -30.26 -10.06
C GLN A 13 32.91 -29.48 -10.03
N ALA A 14 32.45 -29.14 -8.83
CA ALA A 14 31.31 -28.26 -8.65
C ALA A 14 31.63 -26.92 -9.33
N HIS A 15 30.94 -26.63 -10.43
CA HIS A 15 30.97 -25.31 -11.03
C HIS A 15 30.43 -24.32 -10.00
N PRO A 16 31.17 -23.25 -9.64
CA PRO A 16 30.64 -22.23 -8.75
C PRO A 16 29.40 -21.63 -9.40
N GLU A 17 28.29 -21.57 -8.66
CA GLU A 17 27.10 -20.87 -9.12
C GLU A 17 27.50 -19.44 -9.53
N PRO A 18 27.09 -18.97 -10.71
CA PRO A 18 27.36 -17.61 -11.11
C PRO A 18 26.73 -16.66 -10.09
N ALA A 19 27.54 -15.80 -9.49
CA ALA A 19 27.06 -14.75 -8.61
C ALA A 19 25.94 -13.99 -9.35
N GLY A 20 24.74 -13.97 -8.76
CA GLY A 20 23.57 -13.34 -9.35
C GLY A 20 23.83 -11.86 -9.71
N PRO A 21 22.97 -11.27 -10.56
CA PRO A 21 23.16 -9.89 -11.00
C PRO A 21 23.24 -8.93 -9.80
N PRO A 22 23.93 -7.77 -9.93
CA PRO A 22 24.15 -6.87 -8.80
C PRO A 22 22.89 -6.41 -8.06
N TRP A 23 21.73 -6.34 -8.73
CA TRP A 23 20.46 -5.97 -8.08
C TRP A 23 19.97 -7.02 -7.08
N LEU A 24 20.46 -8.25 -7.14
CA LEU A 24 20.10 -9.33 -6.23
C LEU A 24 20.97 -9.33 -4.96
N THR A 25 22.16 -8.74 -5.02
CA THR A 25 23.19 -8.88 -3.96
C THR A 25 23.70 -7.54 -3.41
N ARG A 26 23.48 -6.42 -4.10
CA ARG A 26 23.88 -5.09 -3.65
C ARG A 26 22.80 -4.49 -2.74
N GLU A 27 23.16 -4.28 -1.49
CA GLU A 27 22.42 -3.41 -0.59
C GLU A 27 22.63 -1.91 -0.94
N PRO A 28 21.60 -1.06 -0.89
CA PRO A 28 21.76 0.37 -1.10
C PRO A 28 22.66 1.01 -0.04
N ALA A 29 23.61 1.83 -0.48
CA ALA A 29 24.49 2.58 0.41
C ALA A 29 23.85 3.91 0.84
N GLN A 30 24.34 4.53 1.91
CA GLN A 30 23.87 5.84 2.37
C GLN A 30 24.03 6.94 1.30
N SER A 31 25.02 6.80 0.40
CA SER A 31 25.20 7.69 -0.76
C SER A 31 24.07 7.59 -1.79
N ASP A 32 23.28 6.51 -1.78
CA ASP A 32 22.19 6.28 -2.72
C ASP A 32 20.88 6.98 -2.29
N ARG A 33 20.85 7.71 -1.16
CA ARG A 33 19.60 8.29 -0.61
C ARG A 33 18.78 9.12 -1.60
N SER A 34 19.42 9.80 -2.55
CA SER A 34 18.73 10.61 -3.57
C SER A 34 18.06 9.79 -4.66
N VAL A 35 18.47 8.53 -4.84
CA VAL A 35 17.89 7.58 -5.82
C VAL A 35 17.01 6.52 -5.14
N LEU A 36 16.87 6.59 -3.81
CA LEU A 36 15.93 5.75 -3.08
C LEU A 36 14.50 6.26 -3.28
N TRP A 37 13.63 5.32 -3.58
CA TRP A 37 12.22 5.55 -3.86
C TRP A 37 11.47 5.89 -2.57
N ARG A 38 10.51 6.81 -2.68
CA ARG A 38 9.56 7.11 -1.59
C ARG A 38 8.18 6.69 -2.01
N THR A 39 7.41 6.15 -1.07
CA THR A 39 5.99 5.90 -1.29
C THR A 39 5.25 7.23 -1.33
N SER A 40 4.75 7.61 -2.51
CA SER A 40 3.93 8.81 -2.68
C SER A 40 2.46 8.52 -2.40
N MET A 41 1.94 7.45 -2.99
CA MET A 41 0.51 7.14 -3.00
C MET A 41 0.30 5.63 -3.20
N ILE A 42 -0.75 5.10 -2.60
CA ILE A 42 -1.23 3.74 -2.87
C ILE A 42 -2.49 3.85 -3.71
N THR A 43 -2.56 3.09 -4.81
CA THR A 43 -3.75 3.04 -5.67
C THR A 43 -4.55 1.78 -5.39
N ILE A 44 -5.82 1.95 -5.06
CA ILE A 44 -6.81 0.90 -4.84
C ILE A 44 -7.85 0.99 -5.95
N ARG A 45 -8.10 -0.12 -6.63
CA ARG A 45 -9.12 -0.18 -7.69
C ARG A 45 -10.46 -0.56 -7.09
N SER A 46 -11.51 0.07 -7.59
CA SER A 46 -12.88 -0.14 -7.14
C SER A 46 -13.84 -0.33 -8.32
N THR A 47 -14.78 -1.25 -8.17
CA THR A 47 -15.87 -1.47 -9.14
C THR A 47 -16.98 -0.44 -9.04
N ASP A 48 -17.14 0.15 -7.86
CA ASP A 48 -18.03 1.27 -7.55
C ASP A 48 -17.25 2.31 -6.73
N GLN A 49 -16.51 3.16 -7.44
CA GLN A 49 -15.68 4.18 -6.81
C GLN A 49 -16.48 5.11 -5.88
N PRO A 50 -17.67 5.63 -6.22
CA PRO A 50 -18.47 6.41 -5.28
C PRO A 50 -18.76 5.65 -3.97
N ARG A 51 -19.05 4.35 -4.03
CA ARG A 51 -19.23 3.51 -2.84
C ARG A 51 -17.93 3.36 -2.04
N ALA A 52 -16.81 3.08 -2.70
CA ALA A 52 -15.50 2.98 -2.04
C ALA A 52 -15.11 4.32 -1.39
N VAL A 53 -15.17 5.44 -2.11
CA VAL A 53 -14.86 6.78 -1.59
C VAL A 53 -15.70 7.08 -0.33
N ARG A 54 -17.01 6.80 -0.34
CA ARG A 54 -17.84 6.95 0.87
C ARG A 54 -17.35 6.06 2.01
N TRP A 55 -16.99 4.82 1.72
CA TRP A 55 -16.48 3.89 2.73
C TRP A 55 -15.16 4.40 3.35
N TYR A 56 -14.14 4.76 2.55
CA TYR A 56 -12.86 5.25 3.08
C TYR A 56 -13.02 6.55 3.89
N ARG A 57 -13.93 7.43 3.49
CA ARG A 57 -14.24 8.66 4.23
C ARG A 57 -14.96 8.38 5.54
N ASN A 58 -16.01 7.56 5.51
CA ASN A 58 -16.87 7.36 6.67
C ASN A 58 -16.27 6.38 7.68
N VAL A 59 -15.57 5.34 7.21
CA VAL A 59 -15.03 4.26 8.04
C VAL A 59 -13.64 4.59 8.56
N LEU A 60 -12.76 5.15 7.71
CA LEU A 60 -11.37 5.48 8.09
C LEU A 60 -11.15 6.97 8.36
N GLY A 61 -12.17 7.81 8.19
CA GLY A 61 -12.09 9.25 8.46
C GLY A 61 -11.26 10.03 7.44
N PHE A 62 -10.94 9.45 6.28
CA PHE A 62 -10.13 10.13 5.28
C PHE A 62 -10.88 11.32 4.67
N LYS A 63 -10.12 12.33 4.23
CA LYS A 63 -10.67 13.51 3.55
C LYS A 63 -10.47 13.37 2.04
N LEU A 64 -11.50 13.72 1.27
CA LEU A 64 -11.36 13.79 -0.18
C LEU A 64 -10.53 15.03 -0.53
N GLU A 65 -9.39 14.84 -1.19
CA GLU A 65 -8.53 15.93 -1.67
C GLU A 65 -9.01 16.43 -3.03
N PHE A 66 -9.19 15.51 -3.98
CA PHE A 66 -9.82 15.79 -5.28
C PHE A 66 -10.47 14.54 -5.87
N ASP A 67 -11.39 14.77 -6.80
CA ASP A 67 -12.11 13.73 -7.53
C ASP A 67 -12.35 14.21 -8.97
N VAL A 68 -11.62 13.63 -9.91
CA VAL A 68 -11.57 14.11 -11.29
C VAL A 68 -11.75 12.96 -12.31
N PRO A 69 -12.51 13.19 -13.39
CA PRO A 69 -12.53 12.25 -14.50
C PRO A 69 -11.22 12.34 -15.29
N ILE A 70 -10.58 11.20 -15.54
CA ILE A 70 -9.38 11.07 -16.37
C ILE A 70 -9.77 10.49 -17.73
N ARG A 71 -9.53 11.27 -18.78
CA ARG A 71 -9.84 10.89 -20.16
C ARG A 71 -8.58 10.35 -20.83
N VAL A 72 -8.40 9.04 -20.79
CA VAL A 72 -7.39 8.34 -21.60
C VAL A 72 -8.07 7.73 -22.83
N PRO A 73 -7.48 7.81 -24.04
CA PRO A 73 -8.02 7.14 -25.21
C PRO A 73 -8.38 5.67 -24.92
N ASN A 74 -9.62 5.28 -25.24
CA ASN A 74 -10.17 3.93 -25.05
C ASN A 74 -10.31 3.42 -23.60
N ARG A 75 -9.95 4.22 -22.58
CA ARG A 75 -10.04 3.81 -21.16
C ARG A 75 -10.35 5.01 -20.25
N PRO A 76 -11.54 5.61 -20.32
CA PRO A 76 -11.93 6.62 -19.35
C PRO A 76 -12.04 5.98 -17.96
N PHE A 77 -11.46 6.65 -16.97
CA PHE A 77 -11.62 6.30 -15.57
C PHE A 77 -11.79 7.59 -14.76
N ARG A 78 -12.09 7.44 -13.48
CA ARG A 78 -12.19 8.54 -12.53
C ARG A 78 -11.16 8.29 -11.44
N MET A 79 -10.53 9.35 -10.97
CA MET A 79 -9.48 9.32 -9.96
C MET A 79 -9.94 10.13 -8.78
N ALA A 80 -10.13 9.47 -7.63
CA ALA A 80 -10.44 10.12 -6.37
C ALA A 80 -9.28 9.92 -5.41
N VAL A 81 -8.66 11.01 -4.95
CA VAL A 81 -7.56 10.94 -3.98
C VAL A 81 -8.07 11.33 -2.61
N LEU A 82 -7.80 10.46 -1.63
CA LEU A 82 -8.11 10.66 -0.23
C LEU A 82 -6.83 10.84 0.57
N VAL A 83 -6.89 11.71 1.57
CA VAL A 83 -5.80 12.01 2.48
C VAL A 83 -6.17 11.55 3.89
N GLY A 84 -5.32 10.72 4.48
CA GLY A 84 -5.41 10.29 5.87
C GLY A 84 -4.97 11.36 6.86
N PRO A 85 -5.20 11.16 8.17
CA PRO A 85 -4.82 12.12 9.21
C PRO A 85 -3.30 12.37 9.31
N ASP A 86 -2.48 11.48 8.75
CA ASP A 86 -1.02 11.56 8.68
C ASP A 86 -0.49 12.19 7.37
N ASN A 87 -1.38 12.79 6.56
CA ASN A 87 -1.11 13.34 5.23
C ASN A 87 -0.66 12.30 4.18
N ARG A 88 -0.86 11.00 4.42
CA ARG A 88 -0.64 9.97 3.39
C ARG A 88 -1.83 9.88 2.44
N ARG A 89 -1.54 9.62 1.17
CA ARG A 89 -2.52 9.62 0.08
C ARG A 89 -2.88 8.21 -0.36
N VAL A 90 -4.18 8.01 -0.61
CA VAL A 90 -4.75 6.81 -1.22
C VAL A 90 -5.59 7.25 -2.41
N GLU A 91 -5.27 6.73 -3.59
CA GLU A 91 -6.09 6.87 -4.78
C GLU A 91 -7.11 5.73 -4.82
N ILE A 92 -8.38 6.07 -5.00
CA ILE A 92 -9.40 5.13 -5.43
C ILE A 92 -9.63 5.35 -6.92
N THR A 93 -9.23 4.38 -7.75
CA THR A 93 -9.44 4.41 -9.21
C THR A 93 -10.64 3.53 -9.56
N GLY A 94 -11.54 4.04 -10.40
CA GLY A 94 -12.66 3.25 -10.92
C GLY A 94 -13.27 3.86 -12.16
N ARG A 95 -14.34 3.25 -12.70
CA ARG A 95 -15.04 3.79 -13.89
C ARG A 95 -15.97 4.98 -13.58
N GLY A 96 -16.11 5.38 -12.32
CA GLY A 96 -16.94 6.50 -11.88
C GLY A 96 -18.45 6.25 -11.86
N VAL A 97 -18.91 5.06 -12.24
CA VAL A 97 -20.30 4.58 -12.14
C VAL A 97 -20.31 3.14 -11.63
N PRO A 98 -21.34 2.68 -10.88
CA PRO A 98 -21.46 1.27 -10.52
C PRO A 98 -21.67 0.46 -11.80
N LYS A 99 -20.63 -0.25 -12.25
CA LYS A 99 -20.72 -1.16 -13.40
C LYS A 99 -19.81 -2.36 -13.21
N GLY A 100 -20.41 -3.54 -13.27
CA GLY A 100 -19.74 -4.84 -13.32
C GLY A 100 -20.00 -5.69 -12.08
N GLU A 101 -19.86 -7.00 -12.24
CA GLU A 101 -19.45 -7.90 -11.16
C GLU A 101 -18.17 -7.32 -10.51
N PRO A 102 -17.88 -7.60 -9.21
CA PRO A 102 -16.59 -7.31 -8.60
C PRO A 102 -15.53 -7.94 -9.51
N ALA A 103 -14.93 -7.14 -10.38
CA ALA A 103 -14.20 -7.70 -11.48
C ALA A 103 -12.99 -8.44 -10.90
N ASP A 104 -12.75 -9.69 -11.30
CA ASP A 104 -11.72 -10.14 -12.27
C ASP A 104 -10.52 -9.20 -12.56
N VAL A 105 -10.29 -8.18 -11.74
CA VAL A 105 -9.19 -7.21 -11.81
C VAL A 105 -8.11 -7.74 -10.89
N TRP A 106 -7.70 -9.00 -11.12
CA TRP A 106 -6.66 -9.77 -10.44
C TRP A 106 -7.13 -10.54 -9.19
N ASP A 107 -6.86 -11.85 -9.15
CA ASP A 107 -7.22 -12.80 -8.09
C ASP A 107 -6.66 -12.48 -6.69
N THR A 108 -5.91 -11.38 -6.56
CA THR A 108 -5.22 -11.01 -5.32
C THR A 108 -5.69 -9.64 -4.83
N PRO A 109 -6.37 -9.56 -3.67
CA PRO A 109 -6.79 -8.29 -3.09
C PRO A 109 -5.57 -7.44 -2.72
N VAL A 110 -5.69 -6.12 -2.83
CA VAL A 110 -4.70 -5.21 -2.24
C VAL A 110 -4.75 -5.37 -0.72
N SER A 111 -3.59 -5.44 -0.06
CA SER A 111 -3.51 -5.39 1.40
C SER A 111 -2.77 -4.13 1.85
N VAL A 112 -3.46 -3.27 2.60
CA VAL A 112 -2.88 -2.03 3.16
C VAL A 112 -2.96 -2.09 4.68
N THR A 113 -1.91 -1.62 5.35
CA THR A 113 -1.89 -1.49 6.82
C THR A 113 -1.88 -0.02 7.21
N TYR A 114 -2.84 0.39 8.04
CA TYR A 114 -2.91 1.69 8.68
C TYR A 114 -2.62 1.53 10.18
N GLN A 115 -2.06 2.57 10.77
CA GLN A 115 -1.78 2.61 12.20
C GLN A 115 -2.82 3.45 12.95
N VAL A 116 -3.13 3.03 14.17
CA VAL A 116 -3.95 3.76 15.13
C VAL A 116 -3.29 3.72 16.50
N ASP A 117 -3.58 4.71 17.33
CA ASP A 117 -3.07 4.77 18.70
C ASP A 117 -3.82 3.79 19.64
N ASP A 118 -5.13 3.60 19.40
CA ASP A 118 -5.99 2.73 20.21
C ASP A 118 -6.84 1.81 19.32
N LEU A 119 -6.44 0.53 19.27
CA LEU A 119 -7.15 -0.48 18.49
C LEU A 119 -8.53 -0.81 19.06
N ALA A 120 -8.70 -0.74 20.39
CA ALA A 120 -9.97 -1.05 21.03
C ALA A 120 -11.02 0.03 20.73
N ALA A 121 -10.61 1.31 20.76
CA ALA A 121 -11.46 2.41 20.34
C ALA A 121 -11.83 2.31 18.84
N ALA A 122 -10.85 2.01 17.97
CA ALA A 122 -11.10 1.81 16.54
C ALA A 122 -12.10 0.66 16.31
N LYS A 123 -11.94 -0.45 17.00
CA LYS A 123 -12.85 -1.59 16.95
C LYS A 123 -14.27 -1.22 17.36
N ALA A 124 -14.44 -0.58 18.52
CA ALA A 124 -15.75 -0.15 19.02
C ALA A 124 -16.44 0.82 18.04
N HIS A 125 -15.68 1.71 17.40
CA HIS A 125 -16.19 2.60 16.37
C HIS A 125 -16.69 1.84 15.13
N LEU A 126 -15.92 0.86 14.64
CA LEU A 126 -16.31 0.01 13.50
C LEU A 126 -17.57 -0.82 13.80
N GLU A 127 -17.66 -1.39 15.00
CA GLU A 127 -18.84 -2.13 15.47
C GLU A 127 -20.08 -1.23 15.53
N ALA A 128 -19.95 -0.02 16.06
CA ALA A 128 -21.04 0.96 16.12
C ALA A 128 -21.53 1.41 14.74
N MET A 129 -20.66 1.43 13.73
CA MET A 129 -21.01 1.73 12.34
C MET A 129 -21.63 0.55 11.58
N GLY A 130 -21.67 -0.65 12.17
CA GLY A 130 -22.16 -1.85 11.52
C GLY A 130 -21.28 -2.30 10.34
N VAL A 131 -19.99 -1.96 10.35
CA VAL A 131 -19.05 -2.50 9.37
C VAL A 131 -18.97 -4.02 9.58
N PRO A 132 -19.21 -4.84 8.53
CA PRO A 132 -19.26 -6.29 8.69
C PRO A 132 -17.92 -6.81 9.24
N TYR A 133 -18.04 -7.73 10.19
CA TYR A 133 -16.98 -8.15 11.09
C TYR A 133 -15.61 -8.35 10.42
N PHE A 134 -14.64 -7.66 10.99
CA PHE A 134 -13.23 -7.87 10.81
C PHE A 134 -12.78 -9.18 11.50
N THR A 135 -11.64 -9.72 11.09
CA THR A 135 -11.04 -10.90 11.72
C THR A 135 -10.81 -10.64 13.22
N PRO A 136 -10.88 -11.67 14.07
CA PRO A 136 -10.49 -11.54 15.48
C PRO A 136 -9.14 -10.86 15.63
N GLU A 137 -8.98 -10.07 16.68
CA GLU A 137 -7.74 -9.38 16.99
C GLU A 137 -6.58 -10.38 17.03
N PHE A 138 -5.54 -10.09 16.24
CA PHE A 138 -4.32 -10.86 16.24
C PHE A 138 -3.25 -10.09 17.01
N LYS A 139 -2.67 -10.72 18.03
CA LYS A 139 -1.49 -10.20 18.73
C LYS A 139 -0.25 -10.81 18.10
N GLY A 140 0.45 -10.01 17.31
CA GLY A 140 1.65 -10.42 16.57
C GLY A 140 2.92 -9.74 17.06
N GLN A 141 4.03 -10.07 16.41
CA GLN A 141 5.35 -9.50 16.68
C GLN A 141 5.41 -7.96 16.59
N TYR A 142 4.50 -7.36 15.83
CA TYR A 142 4.42 -5.92 15.56
C TYR A 142 3.28 -5.21 16.30
N GLY A 143 2.66 -5.87 17.29
CA GLY A 143 1.59 -5.30 18.09
C GLY A 143 0.24 -5.96 17.83
N GLN A 144 -0.82 -5.19 18.02
CA GLN A 144 -2.19 -5.68 17.85
C GLN A 144 -2.69 -5.33 16.45
N LEU A 145 -3.43 -6.26 15.84
CA LEU A 145 -3.89 -6.16 14.46
C LEU A 145 -5.37 -6.50 14.37
N LEU A 146 -6.10 -5.70 13.62
CA LEU A 146 -7.46 -5.93 13.17
C LEU A 146 -7.47 -6.00 11.64
N THR A 147 -8.16 -6.97 11.03
CA THR A 147 -8.26 -7.04 9.56
C THR A 147 -9.70 -6.92 9.13
N LEU A 148 -10.02 -5.92 8.33
CA LEU A 148 -11.33 -5.68 7.74
C LEU A 148 -11.25 -5.77 6.21
N LEU A 149 -12.41 -5.87 5.58
CA LEU A 149 -12.54 -5.80 4.13
C LEU A 149 -13.21 -4.48 3.73
N ASP A 150 -12.72 -3.87 2.65
CA ASP A 150 -13.43 -2.78 2.00
C ASP A 150 -14.58 -3.31 1.11
N PRO A 151 -15.41 -2.45 0.48
CA PRO A 151 -16.55 -2.88 -0.34
C PRO A 151 -16.19 -3.73 -1.57
N ASP A 152 -14.94 -3.72 -1.99
CA ASP A 152 -14.41 -4.51 -3.11
C ASP A 152 -13.52 -5.67 -2.61
N HIS A 153 -13.60 -6.00 -1.31
CA HIS A 153 -12.86 -7.07 -0.64
C HIS A 153 -11.33 -6.88 -0.59
N ASN A 154 -10.83 -5.64 -0.69
CA ASN A 154 -9.44 -5.35 -0.37
C ASN A 154 -9.22 -5.52 1.14
N ILE A 155 -8.03 -6.02 1.51
CA ILE A 155 -7.67 -6.33 2.89
C ILE A 155 -7.12 -5.07 3.55
N ILE A 156 -7.90 -4.48 4.46
CA ILE A 156 -7.46 -3.34 5.25
C ILE A 156 -7.08 -3.80 6.65
N LYS A 157 -5.83 -3.57 7.04
CA LYS A 157 -5.29 -3.91 8.35
C LYS A 157 -5.18 -2.66 9.19
N ILE A 158 -5.73 -2.67 10.40
CA ILE A 158 -5.55 -1.62 11.41
C ILE A 158 -4.63 -2.16 12.47
N GLN A 159 -3.57 -1.42 12.75
CA GLN A 159 -2.52 -1.85 13.66
C GLN A 159 -2.32 -0.84 14.77
N ALA A 160 -2.35 -1.30 16.02
CA ALA A 160 -1.74 -0.56 17.12
C ALA A 160 -0.30 -1.08 17.30
N PRO A 161 0.72 -0.28 16.95
CA PRO A 161 2.11 -0.70 17.06
C PRO A 161 2.50 -0.93 18.53
N ASN A 162 3.35 -1.94 18.78
CA ASN A 162 3.98 -2.09 20.09
C ASN A 162 5.25 -1.21 20.20
N ASP A 163 5.82 -1.13 21.41
CA ASP A 163 7.05 -0.36 21.68
C ASP A 163 8.24 -0.74 20.79
N ARG A 164 8.26 -1.97 20.25
CA ARG A 164 9.28 -2.41 19.30
C ARG A 164 9.08 -1.72 17.95
N CYS A 165 7.87 -1.74 17.39
CA CYS A 165 7.55 -1.02 16.15
C CYS A 165 7.85 0.47 16.25
N VAL A 166 7.46 1.12 17.35
CA VAL A 166 7.70 2.56 17.53
C VAL A 166 9.20 2.86 17.55
N ARG A 167 10.01 2.03 18.23
CA ARG A 167 11.47 2.18 18.25
C ARG A 167 12.11 1.96 16.89
N GLU A 168 11.69 0.93 16.16
CA GLU A 168 12.20 0.64 14.81
C GLU A 168 11.80 1.76 13.81
N GLN A 169 10.62 2.35 13.94
CA GLN A 169 10.15 3.48 13.12
C GLN A 169 10.81 4.82 13.50
N SER A 170 11.24 4.98 14.76
CA SER A 170 11.92 6.19 15.24
C SER A 170 13.40 6.29 14.84
N LEU A 171 13.95 5.26 14.18
CA LEU A 171 15.32 5.29 13.62
C LEU A 171 15.40 6.11 12.32
N GLU A 172 14.27 6.60 11.78
CA GLU A 172 14.24 7.61 10.72
C GLU A 172 14.19 9.02 11.32
N THR A 173 15.35 9.70 11.37
CA THR A 173 15.48 11.08 11.88
C THR A 173 14.43 12.06 11.33
N PRO A 174 13.78 12.92 12.15
CA PRO A 174 12.64 13.76 11.75
C PRO A 174 13.00 15.09 11.03
N ASP A 175 14.25 15.34 10.67
CA ASP A 175 14.72 16.70 10.31
C ASP A 175 14.52 17.09 8.85
N ILE A 176 13.29 17.02 8.33
CA ILE A 176 12.89 17.82 7.16
C ILE A 176 11.48 18.40 7.40
N PRO A 177 11.30 19.74 7.35
CA PRO A 177 9.98 20.36 7.44
C PRO A 177 9.01 19.75 6.42
N ARG A 178 7.86 19.29 6.90
CA ARG A 178 6.76 18.81 6.06
C ARG A 178 6.10 20.03 5.40
N TYR A 179 6.59 20.37 4.20
CA TYR A 179 6.08 21.39 3.29
C TYR A 179 6.28 22.84 3.73
N LEU A 180 7.27 23.51 3.13
CA LEU A 180 7.37 24.97 3.17
C LEU A 180 6.95 25.68 1.88
N ASP A 181 6.85 24.99 0.73
CA ASP A 181 6.47 25.65 -0.53
C ASP A 181 5.79 24.67 -1.50
N GLU A 182 4.50 24.37 -1.33
CA GLU A 182 3.70 23.90 -2.47
C GLU A 182 2.95 25.09 -3.07
N PRO A 183 3.09 25.36 -4.38
CA PRO A 183 2.22 26.32 -5.05
C PRO A 183 0.79 25.79 -4.93
N ARG A 184 -0.08 26.59 -4.29
CA ARG A 184 -1.52 26.35 -4.35
C ARG A 184 -1.90 26.18 -5.81
N TYR A 185 -2.63 25.12 -6.14
CA TYR A 185 -3.20 24.91 -7.46
C TYR A 185 -3.82 26.23 -7.96
N VAL A 186 -3.21 26.79 -9.02
CA VAL A 186 -3.78 27.90 -9.77
C VAL A 186 -4.58 27.24 -10.87
N ALA A 187 -5.91 27.38 -10.82
CA ALA A 187 -6.76 26.90 -11.90
C ALA A 187 -6.32 27.55 -13.22
N ASP A 188 -6.26 26.75 -14.29
CA ASP A 188 -6.02 27.28 -15.63
C ASP A 188 -7.07 28.37 -15.93
N PRO A 189 -6.69 29.53 -16.52
CA PRO A 189 -7.66 30.53 -16.92
C PRO A 189 -8.61 29.90 -17.94
N GLU A 190 -9.92 30.13 -17.76
CA GLU A 190 -10.92 29.64 -18.71
C GLU A 190 -10.59 30.11 -20.13
N PRO A 191 -10.80 29.26 -21.15
CA PRO A 191 -10.55 29.65 -22.52
C PRO A 191 -11.43 30.86 -22.87
N ALA A 192 -10.80 31.94 -23.33
CA ALA A 192 -11.52 33.10 -23.82
C ALA A 192 -12.37 32.66 -25.02
N ASP A 193 -13.67 32.83 -24.90
CA ASP A 193 -14.62 32.63 -26.00
C ASP A 193 -14.18 33.45 -27.22
N GLY A 194 -13.89 32.74 -28.30
CA GLY A 194 -13.61 33.29 -29.64
C GLY A 194 -14.74 32.95 -30.60
#